data_AF-T0YN65-F1
#
_entry.id   AF-T0YN65-F1
#
_cell.length_a   1.000
_cell.length_b   1.000
_cell.length_c   1.000
_cell.angle_alpha   90.00
_cell.angle_beta   90.00
_cell.angle_gamma   90.00
#
_symmetry.space_group_name_H-M   'P 1'
#
loop_
_entity.id
_entity.type
_entity.pdbx_description
1 polymer ?
#
loop_
_entity_poly.entity_id
_entity_poly.type
_entity_poly.pdbx_seq_one_letter_code
_entity_poly.pdbx_strand_id
1 'polypeptide(L)'
;MIELGGGYRTTDLAAFFHGLQIAPPTVRTVSVDGGANSPTGDPNGPDGEVELDLEVAGSCAPGAALTAFFAPNTDRGFLDAVARAVHDTALPSSIVSISWGGPEPSWTAQALAAFNAAFQDAAVLGVTVTVAAGDGGATDGGPAGTLEVDFPASSPYVLACGGTRLLLSGNVIDAETVWNDLSTGDGATGGGVSRIFPRP
;
A
#
# COMPACT_ATOMS: atom_id res chain seq x y z
N MET A 1 5.69 5.93 -0.13
CA MET A 1 5.04 4.82 -0.83
C MET A 1 6.08 3.74 -1.04
N ILE A 2 5.73 2.49 -0.77
CA ILE A 2 6.61 1.33 -0.96
C ILE A 2 6.20 0.63 -2.24
N GLU A 3 7.12 0.51 -3.20
CA GLU A 3 6.83 -0.03 -4.53
C GLU A 3 7.71 -1.25 -4.84
N LEU A 4 7.08 -2.35 -5.25
CA LEU A 4 7.77 -3.62 -5.50
C LEU A 4 7.92 -3.96 -7.00
N GLY A 5 7.47 -3.06 -7.88
CA GLY A 5 7.58 -3.21 -9.32
C GLY A 5 7.08 -1.98 -10.07
N GLY A 6 7.23 -2.01 -11.39
CA GLY A 6 6.71 -0.95 -12.26
C GLY A 6 7.38 0.41 -12.05
N GLY A 7 6.59 1.46 -12.24
CA GLY A 7 7.04 2.83 -12.12
C GLY A 7 5.96 3.83 -12.51
N TYR A 8 6.34 5.11 -12.50
CA TYR A 8 5.49 6.22 -12.94
C TYR A 8 6.19 7.06 -13.99
N ARG A 9 5.40 7.68 -14.86
CA ARG A 9 5.88 8.73 -15.77
C ARG A 9 5.50 10.10 -15.23
N THR A 10 6.45 11.02 -15.21
CA THR A 10 6.20 12.41 -14.76
C THR A 10 5.18 13.15 -15.63
N THR A 11 5.04 12.74 -16.90
CA THR A 11 4.02 13.27 -17.82
C THR A 11 2.60 12.90 -17.39
N ASP A 12 2.43 11.70 -16.84
CA ASP A 12 1.12 11.14 -16.54
C ASP A 12 0.62 11.76 -15.24
N LEU A 13 1.48 11.83 -14.21
CA LEU A 13 1.22 12.61 -13.00
C LEU A 13 0.91 14.08 -13.30
N ALA A 14 1.68 14.72 -14.19
CA ALA A 14 1.42 16.12 -14.56
C ALA A 14 0.07 16.30 -15.26
N ALA A 15 -0.33 15.35 -16.12
CA ALA A 15 -1.62 15.36 -16.78
C ALA A 15 -2.77 15.16 -15.78
N PHE A 16 -2.63 14.22 -14.83
CA PHE A 16 -3.61 13.96 -13.77
C PHE A 16 -3.85 15.21 -12.91
N PHE A 17 -2.79 15.78 -12.33
CA PHE A 17 -2.92 16.96 -11.46
C PHE A 17 -3.41 18.20 -12.22
N HIS A 18 -3.03 18.35 -13.50
CA HIS A 18 -3.58 19.40 -14.36
C HIS A 18 -5.10 19.23 -14.55
N GLY A 19 -5.57 18.00 -14.77
CA GLY A 19 -6.99 17.67 -14.87
C GLY A 19 -7.78 18.02 -13.61
N LEU A 20 -7.18 17.84 -12.43
CA LEU A 20 -7.77 18.24 -11.15
C LEU A 20 -7.65 19.74 -10.84
N GLN A 21 -6.90 20.50 -11.65
CA GLN A 21 -6.57 21.91 -11.40
C GLN A 21 -5.83 22.12 -10.07
N ILE A 22 -5.00 21.15 -9.68
CA ILE A 22 -4.16 21.17 -8.46
C ILE A 22 -2.70 21.25 -8.88
N ALA A 23 -1.88 21.98 -8.12
CA ALA A 23 -0.43 21.98 -8.34
C ALA A 23 0.15 20.60 -8.01
N PRO A 24 0.96 19.99 -8.90
CA PRO A 24 1.50 18.65 -8.64
C PRO A 24 2.43 18.67 -7.41
N PRO A 25 2.35 17.68 -6.51
CA PRO A 25 3.27 17.56 -5.40
C PRO A 25 4.69 17.27 -5.89
N THR A 26 5.68 17.51 -5.04
CA THR A 26 7.04 17.04 -5.31
C THR A 26 7.10 15.53 -5.14
N VAL A 27 7.53 14.82 -6.19
CA VAL A 27 7.75 13.36 -6.14
C VAL A 27 9.25 13.06 -6.22
N ARG A 28 9.74 12.24 -5.30
CA ARG A 28 11.11 11.72 -5.27
C ARG A 28 11.12 10.21 -5.45
N THR A 29 12.15 9.71 -6.12
CA THR A 29 12.41 8.28 -6.25
C THR A 29 13.60 7.90 -5.38
N VAL A 30 13.46 6.84 -4.59
CA VAL A 30 14.58 6.22 -3.86
C VAL A 30 14.73 4.78 -4.35
N SER A 31 15.95 4.43 -4.74
CA SER A 31 16.32 3.05 -5.06
C SER A 31 16.70 2.30 -3.80
N VAL A 32 16.10 1.14 -3.59
CA VAL A 32 16.44 0.20 -2.52
C VAL A 32 16.80 -1.12 -3.17
N ASP A 33 17.95 -1.69 -2.80
CA ASP A 33 18.45 -2.96 -3.35
C ASP A 33 18.49 -3.04 -4.89
N GLY A 34 18.69 -1.89 -5.55
CA GLY A 34 18.71 -1.80 -7.01
C GLY A 34 17.32 -1.74 -7.67
N GLY A 35 16.23 -1.74 -6.90
CA GLY A 35 14.91 -1.37 -7.41
C GLY A 35 14.91 0.05 -7.95
N ALA A 36 14.11 0.32 -8.98
CA ALA A 36 14.10 1.61 -9.67
C ALA A 36 12.72 1.92 -10.23
N ASN A 37 12.44 3.22 -10.42
CA ASN A 37 11.30 3.67 -11.20
C ASN A 37 11.50 3.22 -12.66
N SER A 38 10.81 2.15 -13.07
CA SER A 38 10.96 1.52 -14.37
C SER A 38 9.59 1.15 -14.94
N PRO A 39 8.79 2.14 -15.36
CA PRO A 39 7.44 1.90 -15.87
C PRO A 39 7.48 0.93 -17.05
N THR A 40 6.64 -0.08 -16.97
CA THR A 40 6.45 -1.14 -17.98
C THR A 40 5.66 -0.68 -19.20
N GLY A 41 4.81 0.34 -19.01
CA GLY A 41 3.86 0.83 -20.00
C GLY A 41 2.54 0.06 -20.06
N ASP A 42 2.36 -0.98 -19.23
CA ASP A 42 1.11 -1.71 -19.10
C ASP A 42 0.22 -1.08 -18.01
N PRO A 43 -0.92 -0.47 -18.37
CA PRO A 43 -1.82 0.16 -17.40
C PRO A 43 -2.51 -0.84 -16.46
N ASN A 44 -2.52 -2.14 -16.80
CA ASN A 44 -3.01 -3.20 -15.90
C ASN A 44 -1.87 -3.91 -15.16
N GLY A 45 -0.64 -3.42 -15.34
CA GLY A 45 0.54 -3.90 -14.66
C GLY A 45 0.85 -3.10 -13.39
N PRO A 46 2.07 -3.26 -12.84
CA PRO A 46 2.47 -2.58 -11.61
C PRO A 46 2.57 -1.05 -11.73
N ASP A 47 2.59 -0.51 -12.94
CA ASP A 47 2.57 0.94 -13.18
C ASP A 47 1.27 1.57 -12.66
N GLY A 48 0.14 0.88 -12.84
CA GLY A 48 -1.16 1.35 -12.37
C GLY A 48 -1.19 1.54 -10.85
N GLU A 49 -0.58 0.62 -10.10
CA GLU A 49 -0.45 0.70 -8.65
C GLU A 49 0.39 1.91 -8.23
N VAL A 50 1.59 2.05 -8.81
CA VAL A 50 2.52 3.13 -8.47
C VAL A 50 1.93 4.51 -8.80
N GLU A 51 1.29 4.66 -9.96
CA GLU A 51 0.66 5.91 -10.37
C GLU A 51 -0.56 6.22 -9.50
N LEU A 52 -1.44 5.24 -9.24
CA LEU A 52 -2.59 5.39 -8.35
C LEU A 52 -2.19 5.88 -6.95
N ASP A 53 -1.19 5.25 -6.35
CA ASP A 53 -0.67 5.61 -5.03
C ASP A 53 -0.24 7.09 -4.98
N LEU A 54 0.56 7.52 -5.95
CA LEU A 54 1.08 8.90 -6.03
C LEU A 54 -0.02 9.92 -6.34
N GLU A 55 -0.96 9.58 -7.21
CA GLU A 55 -2.08 10.44 -7.62
C GLU A 55 -3.09 10.65 -6.50
N VAL A 56 -3.49 9.59 -5.79
CA VAL A 56 -4.43 9.65 -4.67
C VAL A 56 -3.81 10.38 -3.48
N ALA A 57 -2.59 10.00 -3.07
CA ALA A 57 -1.90 10.69 -1.98
C ALA A 57 -1.63 12.16 -2.32
N GLY A 58 -1.20 12.43 -3.55
CA GLY A 58 -0.91 13.78 -4.02
C GLY A 58 -2.13 14.67 -4.15
N SER A 59 -3.28 14.13 -4.52
CA SER A 59 -4.53 14.90 -4.63
C SER A 59 -5.13 15.20 -3.25
N CYS A 60 -5.01 14.26 -2.30
CA CYS A 60 -5.43 14.47 -0.91
C CYS A 60 -4.50 15.44 -0.15
N ALA A 61 -3.20 15.40 -0.43
CA ALA A 61 -2.17 16.18 0.28
C ALA A 61 -1.16 16.84 -0.67
N PRO A 62 -1.58 17.80 -1.52
CA PRO A 62 -0.71 18.38 -2.56
C PRO A 62 0.49 19.18 -2.02
N GLY A 63 0.45 19.58 -0.74
CA GLY A 63 1.57 20.23 -0.07
C GLY A 63 2.62 19.26 0.48
N ALA A 64 2.36 17.95 0.47
CA ALA A 64 3.31 16.95 0.95
C ALA A 64 4.39 16.67 -0.10
N ALA A 65 5.59 16.29 0.38
CA ALA A 65 6.62 15.70 -0.47
C ALA A 65 6.40 14.19 -0.51
N LEU A 66 6.13 13.65 -1.69
CA LEU A 66 5.94 12.21 -1.90
C LEU A 66 7.29 11.57 -2.22
N THR A 67 7.57 10.44 -1.60
CA THR A 67 8.76 9.62 -1.89
C THR A 67 8.31 8.19 -2.19
N ALA A 68 8.69 7.68 -3.37
CA ALA A 68 8.49 6.31 -3.79
C ALA A 68 9.79 5.52 -3.59
N PHE A 69 9.74 4.51 -2.71
CA PHE A 69 10.86 3.61 -2.43
C PHE A 69 10.67 2.34 -3.26
N PHE A 70 11.50 2.18 -4.31
CA PHE A 70 11.43 1.03 -5.19
C PHE A 70 12.39 -0.06 -4.73
N ALA A 71 11.88 -1.27 -4.57
CA ALA A 71 12.67 -2.45 -4.22
C ALA A 71 12.27 -3.68 -5.06
N PRO A 72 13.12 -4.71 -5.13
CA PRO A 72 12.71 -5.99 -5.72
C PRO A 72 11.55 -6.63 -4.94
N ASN A 73 10.56 -7.20 -5.65
CA ASN A 73 9.46 -7.97 -5.06
C ASN A 73 9.93 -9.30 -4.45
N THR A 74 10.50 -9.20 -3.26
CA THR A 74 10.99 -10.30 -2.43
C THR A 74 10.80 -9.90 -0.97
N ASP A 75 10.68 -10.86 -0.04
CA ASP A 75 10.57 -10.58 1.41
C ASP A 75 11.65 -9.60 1.88
N ARG A 76 12.89 -9.79 1.41
CA ARG A 76 14.02 -8.92 1.75
C ARG A 76 13.88 -7.52 1.18
N GLY A 77 13.66 -7.39 -0.13
CA GLY A 77 13.58 -6.08 -0.78
C GLY A 77 12.44 -5.24 -0.20
N PHE A 78 11.30 -5.87 0.07
CA PHE A 78 10.16 -5.21 0.70
C PHE A 78 10.49 -4.79 2.16
N LEU A 79 11.11 -5.67 2.96
CA LEU A 79 11.54 -5.30 4.32
C LEU A 79 12.55 -4.16 4.31
N ASP A 80 13.54 -4.21 3.42
CA ASP A 80 14.59 -3.21 3.30
C ASP A 80 13.99 -1.85 2.85
N ALA A 81 12.94 -1.85 2.00
CA ALA A 81 12.21 -0.64 1.63
C ALA A 81 11.45 -0.03 2.81
N VAL A 82 10.74 -0.85 3.59
CA VAL A 82 10.05 -0.42 4.82
C VAL A 82 11.06 0.14 5.82
N ALA A 83 12.12 -0.61 6.11
CA ALA A 83 13.17 -0.19 7.05
C ALA A 83 13.83 1.11 6.60
N ARG A 84 14.10 1.27 5.29
CA ARG A 84 14.63 2.51 4.73
C ARG A 84 13.67 3.67 4.93
N ALA A 85 12.40 3.51 4.57
CA ALA A 85 11.40 4.58 4.69
C ALA A 85 11.21 5.04 6.15
N VAL A 86 11.27 4.10 7.10
CA VAL A 86 11.10 4.36 8.54
C VAL A 86 12.33 5.04 9.16
N HIS A 87 13.55 4.65 8.76
CA HIS A 87 14.78 5.06 9.44
C HIS A 87 15.61 6.12 8.69
N ASP A 88 15.24 6.50 7.46
CA ASP A 88 16.00 7.49 6.70
C ASP A 88 15.91 8.89 7.33
N THR A 89 17.02 9.34 7.92
CA THR A 89 17.11 10.67 8.54
C THR A 89 17.40 11.79 7.54
N ALA A 90 17.87 11.48 6.33
CA ALA A 90 18.08 12.45 5.26
C ALA A 90 16.78 12.71 4.48
N LEU A 91 15.90 11.71 4.42
CA LEU A 91 14.56 11.78 3.83
C LEU A 91 13.51 11.27 4.85
N PRO A 92 13.27 12.02 5.94
CA PRO A 92 12.39 11.55 7.01
C PRO A 92 10.95 11.39 6.50
N SER A 93 10.39 10.20 6.71
CA SER A 93 8.98 9.92 6.45
C SER A 93 8.19 10.10 7.75
N SER A 94 7.08 10.85 7.71
CA SER A 94 6.09 10.86 8.79
C SER A 94 4.99 9.81 8.59
N ILE A 95 4.80 9.37 7.34
CA ILE A 95 3.81 8.38 6.93
C ILE A 95 4.46 7.45 5.91
N VAL A 96 4.22 6.15 6.05
CA VAL A 96 4.55 5.11 5.06
C VAL A 96 3.24 4.47 4.62
N SER A 97 2.94 4.58 3.33
CA SER A 97 1.81 3.87 2.70
C SER A 97 2.31 2.63 1.96
N ILE A 98 1.59 1.53 2.11
CA ILE A 98 1.88 0.22 1.54
C ILE A 98 0.60 -0.33 0.91
N SER A 99 0.62 -0.51 -0.41
CA SER A 99 -0.48 -1.11 -1.17
C SER A 99 -0.09 -2.48 -1.75
N TRP A 100 0.94 -3.09 -1.18
CA TRP A 100 1.46 -4.42 -1.55
C TRP A 100 1.35 -5.38 -0.37
N GLY A 101 0.95 -6.62 -0.65
CA GLY A 101 0.69 -7.60 0.39
C GLY A 101 0.45 -9.00 -0.16
N GLY A 102 0.00 -9.87 0.73
CA GLY A 102 -0.49 -11.20 0.40
C GLY A 102 -0.79 -12.03 1.65
N PRO A 103 -1.32 -13.26 1.49
CA PRO A 103 -1.87 -14.03 2.60
C PRO A 103 -0.87 -14.24 3.72
N GLU A 104 -1.22 -13.89 4.95
CA GLU A 104 -0.39 -14.05 6.16
C GLU A 104 0.33 -15.43 6.25
N PRO A 105 -0.31 -16.57 5.93
CA PRO A 105 0.37 -17.88 5.96
C PRO A 105 1.39 -18.13 4.85
N SER A 106 1.42 -17.29 3.81
CA SER A 106 2.37 -17.41 2.69
C SER A 106 3.76 -16.89 3.07
N TRP A 107 3.85 -16.07 4.12
CA TRP A 107 5.08 -15.50 4.62
C TRP A 107 5.83 -16.45 5.56
N THR A 108 7.15 -16.38 5.53
CA THR A 108 7.97 -17.10 6.52
C THR A 108 7.80 -16.47 7.90
N ALA A 109 7.90 -17.27 8.96
CA ALA A 109 7.89 -16.77 10.34
C ALA A 109 9.00 -15.72 10.61
N GLN A 110 10.13 -15.83 9.90
CA GLN A 110 11.21 -14.85 9.96
C GLN A 110 10.80 -13.52 9.34
N ALA A 111 10.18 -13.53 8.15
CA ALA A 111 9.71 -12.31 7.51
C ALA A 111 8.64 -11.63 8.37
N LEU A 112 7.62 -12.38 8.83
CA LEU A 112 6.57 -11.87 9.73
C LEU A 112 7.16 -11.16 10.97
N ALA A 113 8.12 -11.80 11.65
CA ALA A 113 8.77 -11.22 12.81
C ALA A 113 9.58 -9.95 12.48
N ALA A 114 10.32 -9.95 11.36
CA ALA A 114 11.17 -8.84 10.97
C ALA A 114 10.36 -7.61 10.53
N PHE A 115 9.33 -7.78 9.72
CA PHE A 115 8.40 -6.71 9.35
C PHE A 115 7.67 -6.16 10.57
N ASN A 116 7.17 -7.04 11.45
CA ASN A 116 6.48 -6.61 12.65
C ASN A 116 7.39 -5.78 13.59
N ALA A 117 8.67 -6.14 13.69
CA ALA A 117 9.66 -5.33 14.40
C ALA A 117 9.89 -3.98 13.72
N ALA A 118 10.01 -3.93 12.39
CA ALA A 118 10.15 -2.67 11.66
C ALA A 118 8.93 -1.74 11.82
N PHE A 119 7.71 -2.28 11.87
CA PHE A 119 6.51 -1.51 12.16
C PHE A 119 6.44 -1.06 13.62
N GLN A 120 6.94 -1.87 14.55
CA GLN A 120 7.09 -1.45 15.94
C GLN A 120 8.07 -0.27 16.07
N ASP A 121 9.21 -0.32 15.35
CA ASP A 121 10.15 0.80 15.29
C ASP A 121 9.48 2.05 14.70
N ALA A 122 8.69 1.90 13.64
CA ALA A 122 7.90 3.00 13.06
C ALA A 122 6.98 3.65 14.11
N ALA A 123 6.25 2.85 14.88
CA ALA A 123 5.39 3.34 15.95
C ALA A 123 6.17 4.10 17.04
N VAL A 124 7.36 3.61 17.42
CA VAL A 124 8.24 4.28 18.40
C VAL A 124 8.79 5.60 17.85
N LEU A 125 9.12 5.64 16.56
CA LEU A 125 9.65 6.81 15.87
C LEU A 125 8.57 7.83 15.48
N GLY A 126 7.30 7.53 15.72
CA GLY A 126 6.18 8.40 15.35
C GLY A 126 5.86 8.43 13.86
N VAL A 127 6.22 7.37 13.14
CA VAL A 127 5.90 7.17 11.73
C VAL A 127 4.62 6.34 11.61
N THR A 128 3.59 6.90 10.98
CA THR A 128 2.34 6.15 10.73
C THR A 128 2.54 5.20 9.56
N VAL A 129 2.14 3.93 9.70
CA VAL A 129 2.17 2.96 8.61
C VAL A 129 0.74 2.57 8.24
N THR A 130 0.34 2.80 6.99
CA THR A 130 -0.97 2.39 6.45
C THR A 130 -0.78 1.27 5.45
N VAL A 131 -1.62 0.24 5.53
CA VAL A 131 -1.51 -0.95 4.66
C VAL A 131 -2.88 -1.34 4.12
N ALA A 132 -3.00 -1.53 2.81
CA ALA A 132 -4.22 -2.07 2.20
C ALA A 132 -4.53 -3.47 2.76
N ALA A 133 -5.80 -3.75 3.08
CA ALA A 133 -6.20 -5.01 3.73
C ALA A 133 -6.36 -6.21 2.77
N GLY A 134 -6.03 -6.02 1.48
CA GLY A 134 -6.23 -6.99 0.41
C GLY A 134 -7.55 -6.81 -0.35
N ASP A 135 -7.59 -7.38 -1.55
CA ASP A 135 -8.65 -7.34 -2.56
C ASP A 135 -9.18 -8.75 -2.92
N GLY A 136 -8.60 -9.80 -2.31
CA GLY A 136 -9.02 -11.20 -2.43
C GLY A 136 -10.19 -11.62 -1.52
N GLY A 137 -10.93 -10.66 -0.95
CA GLY A 137 -11.99 -10.90 0.03
C GLY A 137 -11.49 -11.57 1.32
N ALA A 138 -12.41 -12.17 2.09
CA ALA A 138 -12.08 -12.84 3.35
C ALA A 138 -11.18 -14.09 3.21
N THR A 139 -10.92 -14.52 1.98
CA THR A 139 -10.07 -15.68 1.68
C THR A 139 -8.67 -15.29 1.25
N ASP A 140 -8.48 -14.04 0.79
CA ASP A 140 -7.22 -13.53 0.27
C ASP A 140 -6.59 -14.44 -0.82
N GLY A 141 -7.42 -15.07 -1.67
CA GLY A 141 -6.93 -16.06 -2.65
C GLY A 141 -6.48 -17.40 -2.06
N GLY A 142 -6.74 -17.66 -0.78
CA GLY A 142 -6.44 -18.91 -0.08
C GLY A 142 -7.05 -20.16 -0.75
N PRO A 143 -6.33 -21.30 -0.72
CA PRO A 143 -6.77 -22.50 -1.41
C PRO A 143 -8.07 -23.04 -0.82
N ALA A 144 -8.97 -23.51 -1.68
CA ALA A 144 -10.26 -24.09 -1.28
C ALA A 144 -11.13 -23.18 -0.38
N GLY A 145 -10.93 -21.86 -0.44
CA GLY A 145 -11.74 -20.89 0.30
C GLY A 145 -11.42 -20.82 1.79
N THR A 146 -10.19 -21.16 2.20
CA THR A 146 -9.77 -20.90 3.59
C THR A 146 -9.79 -19.41 3.87
N LEU A 147 -10.28 -19.03 5.05
CA LEU A 147 -10.26 -17.62 5.48
C LEU A 147 -8.83 -17.22 5.81
N GLU A 148 -8.30 -16.21 5.15
CA GLU A 148 -6.96 -15.68 5.37
C GLU A 148 -7.01 -14.15 5.42
N VAL A 149 -6.13 -13.56 6.23
CA VAL A 149 -5.92 -12.12 6.26
C VAL A 149 -4.62 -11.79 5.56
N ASP A 150 -4.57 -10.60 4.95
CA ASP A 150 -3.37 -10.12 4.27
C ASP A 150 -2.29 -9.70 5.28
N PHE A 151 -1.02 -9.95 4.94
CA PHE A 151 0.14 -9.34 5.59
C PHE A 151 0.90 -8.50 4.54
N PRO A 152 1.22 -7.22 4.84
CA PRO A 152 1.43 -6.66 6.19
C PRO A 152 0.22 -6.20 7.01
N ALA A 153 -0.99 -6.13 6.45
CA ALA A 153 -2.15 -5.54 7.10
C ALA A 153 -2.53 -6.17 8.45
N SER A 154 -2.22 -7.46 8.65
CA SER A 154 -2.46 -8.19 9.90
C SER A 154 -1.51 -7.82 11.05
N SER A 155 -0.44 -7.06 10.82
CA SER A 155 0.44 -6.59 11.90
C SER A 155 -0.33 -5.68 12.89
N PRO A 156 -0.18 -5.86 14.21
CA PRO A 156 -0.82 -4.98 15.20
C PRO A 156 -0.23 -3.57 15.26
N TYR A 157 0.86 -3.29 14.52
CA TYR A 157 1.54 -1.99 14.52
C TYR A 157 1.24 -1.14 13.28
N VAL A 158 0.36 -1.60 12.39
CA VAL A 158 -0.05 -0.85 11.20
C VAL A 158 -1.53 -0.47 11.27
N LEU A 159 -1.92 0.54 10.51
CA LEU A 159 -3.31 0.86 10.24
C LEU A 159 -3.76 0.09 9.00
N ALA A 160 -4.49 -1.01 9.21
CA ALA A 160 -5.09 -1.79 8.14
C ALA A 160 -6.28 -1.03 7.51
N CYS A 161 -6.21 -0.82 6.19
CA CYS A 161 -7.18 -0.06 5.41
C CYS A 161 -8.07 -1.01 4.59
N GLY A 162 -9.32 -1.17 4.99
CA GLY A 162 -10.33 -1.92 4.23
C GLY A 162 -10.99 -1.07 3.13
N GLY A 163 -11.81 -1.72 2.30
CA GLY A 163 -12.52 -1.11 1.17
C GLY A 163 -14.04 -1.06 1.34
N THR A 164 -14.63 0.03 0.88
CA THR A 164 -16.08 0.25 0.85
C THR A 164 -16.56 0.62 -0.55
N ARG A 165 -17.83 0.35 -0.82
CA ARG A 165 -18.55 0.91 -1.96
C ARG A 165 -19.27 2.17 -1.49
N LEU A 166 -18.71 3.32 -1.86
CA LEU A 166 -19.21 4.64 -1.47
C LEU A 166 -20.12 5.23 -2.57
N LEU A 167 -21.33 5.62 -2.20
CA LEU A 167 -22.27 6.35 -3.05
C LEU A 167 -22.43 7.77 -2.54
N LEU A 168 -22.17 8.74 -3.40
CA LEU A 168 -22.25 10.17 -3.09
C LEU A 168 -23.32 10.86 -3.95
N SER A 169 -24.08 11.77 -3.33
CA SER A 169 -24.86 12.80 -4.02
C SER A 169 -24.27 14.17 -3.70
N GLY A 170 -23.42 14.67 -4.60
CA GLY A 170 -22.62 15.86 -4.33
C GLY A 170 -21.66 15.63 -3.15
N ASN A 171 -21.80 16.42 -2.08
CA ASN A 171 -20.98 16.32 -0.87
C ASN A 171 -21.64 15.49 0.25
N VAL A 172 -22.69 14.73 -0.08
CA VAL A 172 -23.45 13.92 0.88
C VAL A 172 -23.19 12.45 0.62
N ILE A 173 -22.91 11.69 1.68
CA ILE A 173 -22.86 10.22 1.63
C ILE A 173 -24.30 9.71 1.63
N ASP A 174 -24.74 9.16 0.50
CA ASP A 174 -26.06 8.55 0.37
C ASP A 174 -26.05 7.12 0.94
N ALA A 175 -24.99 6.38 0.66
CA ALA A 175 -24.77 5.05 1.20
C ALA A 175 -23.27 4.71 1.20
N GLU A 176 -22.88 3.90 2.19
CA GLU A 176 -21.57 3.27 2.24
C GLU A 176 -21.75 1.83 2.69
N THR A 177 -21.31 0.89 1.87
CA THR A 177 -21.44 -0.55 2.14
C THR A 177 -20.08 -1.23 1.99
N VAL A 178 -19.96 -2.47 2.48
CA VAL A 178 -18.78 -3.29 2.21
C VAL A 178 -18.58 -3.42 0.69
N TRP A 179 -17.35 -3.22 0.22
CA TRP A 179 -17.00 -3.52 -1.17
C TRP A 179 -16.89 -5.03 -1.36
N ASN A 180 -17.74 -5.61 -2.21
CA ASN A 180 -17.72 -7.03 -2.55
C ASN A 180 -18.30 -7.28 -3.94
N ASP A 181 -17.41 -7.38 -4.92
CA ASP A 181 -17.71 -7.63 -6.33
C ASP A 181 -17.04 -8.95 -6.81
N LEU A 182 -16.80 -9.91 -5.90
CA LEU A 182 -16.25 -11.23 -6.22
C LEU A 182 -17.08 -11.98 -7.29
N SER A 183 -18.37 -11.70 -7.36
CA SER A 183 -19.26 -12.31 -8.36
C SER A 183 -19.00 -11.86 -9.79
N THR A 184 -18.39 -10.69 -10.00
CA THR A 184 -17.99 -10.15 -11.31
C THR A 184 -16.49 -10.30 -11.56
N GLY A 185 -15.72 -10.72 -10.56
CA GLY A 185 -14.28 -10.90 -10.65
C GLY A 185 -13.48 -9.64 -10.31
N ASP A 186 -14.14 -8.58 -9.81
CA ASP A 186 -13.50 -7.28 -9.51
C ASP A 186 -12.98 -7.20 -8.07
N GLY A 187 -13.01 -8.29 -7.31
CA GLY A 187 -12.46 -8.37 -5.95
C GLY A 187 -13.44 -8.00 -4.84
N ALA A 188 -12.95 -8.02 -3.60
CA ALA A 188 -13.64 -7.59 -2.40
C ALA A 188 -12.63 -7.20 -1.33
N THR A 189 -13.00 -6.32 -0.40
CA THR A 189 -12.11 -5.99 0.72
C THR A 189 -11.70 -7.25 1.49
N GLY A 190 -10.41 -7.38 1.77
CA GLY A 190 -9.88 -8.32 2.73
C GLY A 190 -10.30 -7.94 4.16
N GLY A 191 -10.17 -8.91 5.06
CA GLY A 191 -10.53 -8.75 6.46
C GLY A 191 -10.87 -10.07 7.14
N GLY A 192 -10.54 -10.17 8.43
CA GLY A 192 -10.74 -11.40 9.19
C GLY A 192 -10.05 -11.36 10.55
N VAL A 193 -9.62 -12.53 11.02
CA VAL A 193 -8.90 -12.68 12.29
C VAL A 193 -7.56 -13.34 11.99
N SER A 194 -6.47 -12.64 12.33
CA SER A 194 -5.12 -13.18 12.20
C SER A 194 -4.96 -14.48 12.98
N ARG A 195 -4.18 -15.41 12.42
CA ARG A 195 -3.80 -16.67 13.08
C ARG A 195 -2.38 -16.60 13.65
N ILE A 196 -1.62 -15.56 13.30
CA ILE A 196 -0.24 -15.35 13.74
C ILE A 196 -0.18 -14.34 14.90
N PHE A 197 -0.85 -13.20 14.76
CA PHE A 197 -0.81 -12.12 15.76
C PHE A 197 -1.98 -12.25 16.75
N PRO A 198 -1.71 -12.20 18.07
CA PRO A 198 -2.77 -12.21 19.06
C PRO A 198 -3.58 -10.89 19.01
N ARG A 199 -4.80 -10.93 19.53
CA ARG A 199 -5.61 -9.72 19.71
C ARG A 199 -4.86 -8.73 20.64
N PRO A 200 -4.69 -7.45 20.24
CA PRO A 200 -4.07 -6.42 21.07
C PRO A 200 -4.77 -6.18 22.42
#